data_AF-A0A3B9A2S9-F1
#
_entry.id   AF-A0A3B9A2S9-F1
#
_cell.length_a   1.000
_cell.length_b   1.000
_cell.length_c   1.000
_cell.angle_alpha   90.00
_cell.angle_beta   90.00
_cell.angle_gamma   90.00
#
_symmetry.space_group_name_H-M   'P 1'
#
loop_
_entity.id
_entity.type
_entity.pdbx_description
1 polymer ?
#
loop_
_entity_poly.entity_id
_entity_poly.type
_entity_poly.pdbx_seq_one_letter_code
_entity_poly.pdbx_strand_id
1 'polypeptide(L)' 'MALFQIHSGQFWYDGRPLLIQAGEFHYFRSPAEAWAERLALLQRAGFNAVASYIPWLWHEVEPGQPDLTGQTHPQRNLA' A
#
# COMPACT_ATOMS: atom_id res chain seq x y z
N MET A 1 -17.65 7.77 8.63
CA MET A 1 -16.78 6.62 8.31
C MET A 1 -17.16 6.15 6.93
N ALA A 2 -16.19 5.95 6.04
CA ALA A 2 -16.45 5.32 4.75
C ALA A 2 -16.76 3.83 4.95
N LEU A 3 -17.68 3.29 4.15
CA LEU A 3 -18.12 1.91 4.24
C LEU A 3 -17.64 1.14 3.01
N PHE A 4 -16.79 0.14 3.24
CA PHE A 4 -16.35 -0.80 2.21
C PHE A 4 -16.96 -2.18 2.47
N GLN A 5 -17.64 -2.73 1.47
CA GLN A 5 -18.40 -3.98 1.59
C GLN A 5 -18.20 -4.88 0.38
N ILE A 6 -18.35 -6.17 0.60
CA ILE A 6 -18.47 -7.18 -0.45
C ILE A 6 -19.89 -7.71 -0.39
N HIS A 7 -20.67 -7.52 -1.46
CA HIS A 7 -21.97 -8.15 -1.57
C HIS A 7 -22.28 -8.51 -3.02
N SER A 8 -22.96 -9.64 -3.21
CA SER A 8 -23.31 -10.18 -4.53
C SER A 8 -22.12 -10.27 -5.49
N GLY A 9 -20.93 -10.61 -4.98
CA GLY A 9 -19.70 -10.77 -5.78
C GLY A 9 -19.06 -9.46 -6.26
N GLN A 10 -19.48 -8.31 -5.75
CA GLN A 10 -18.94 -7.00 -6.11
C GLN A 10 -18.40 -6.26 -4.88
N PHE A 11 -17.41 -5.41 -5.10
CA PHE A 11 -16.97 -4.45 -4.09
C PHE A 11 -17.86 -3.21 -4.12
N TRP A 12 -18.14 -2.66 -2.94
CA TRP A 12 -18.94 -1.46 -2.76
C TRP A 12 -18.21 -0.49 -1.84
N TYR A 13 -18.20 0.78 -2.20
CA TYR A 13 -17.62 1.86 -1.41
C TYR A 13 -18.65 2.99 -1.29
N ASP A 14 -19.05 3.32 -0.06
CA ASP A 14 -20.06 4.34 0.25
C ASP A 14 -21.37 4.15 -0.55
N GLY A 15 -21.85 2.90 -0.62
CA GLY A 15 -23.11 2.55 -1.27
C GLY A 15 -23.07 2.56 -2.79
N ARG A 16 -21.88 2.66 -3.41
CA ARG A 16 -21.71 2.58 -4.87
C ARG A 16 -20.86 1.36 -5.24
N PRO A 17 -21.24 0.62 -6.31
CA PRO A 17 -20.37 -0.42 -6.85
C PRO A 17 -19.01 0.17 -7.23
N LEU A 18 -17.94 -0.53 -6.87
CA LEU A 18 -16.56 -0.14 -7.13
C LEU A 18 -15.84 -1.27 -7.86
N LEU A 19 -15.32 -0.99 -9.06
CA LEU A 19 -14.30 -1.82 -9.67
C LEU A 19 -12.94 -1.40 -9.11
N ILE A 20 -12.29 -2.29 -8.37
CA ILE A 20 -10.93 -2.04 -7.88
C ILE A 20 -9.94 -2.27 -9.02
N GLN A 21 -9.22 -1.21 -9.38
CA GLN A 21 -8.09 -1.25 -10.29
C GLN A 21 -6.84 -0.95 -9.46
N ALA A 22 -6.21 -2.02 -8.98
CA ALA A 22 -5.03 -1.95 -8.14
C ALA A 22 -3.74 -2.07 -8.96
N GLY A 23 -2.76 -1.22 -8.65
CA GLY A 23 -1.38 -1.37 -9.12
C GLY A 23 -0.50 -1.92 -8.00
N GLU A 24 0.37 -2.89 -8.29
CA GLU A 24 1.35 -3.40 -7.33
C GLU A 24 2.50 -2.40 -7.19
N PHE A 25 2.76 -1.94 -5.96
CA PHE A 25 3.87 -1.06 -5.64
C PHE A 25 4.53 -1.46 -4.33
N HIS A 26 5.67 -2.12 -4.41
CA HIS A 26 6.49 -2.49 -3.26
C HIS A 26 7.32 -1.30 -2.78
N TYR A 27 6.83 -0.58 -1.76
CA TYR A 27 7.55 0.55 -1.14
C TYR A 27 8.96 0.12 -0.66
N PHE A 28 9.08 -1.08 -0.09
CA PHE A 28 10.32 -1.66 0.42
C PHE A 28 11.36 -2.02 -0.67
N ARG A 29 11.03 -1.86 -1.96
CA ARG A 29 11.93 -2.08 -3.11
C ARG A 29 12.21 -0.81 -3.90
N SER A 30 11.63 0.32 -3.50
CA SER A 30 11.70 1.59 -4.23
C SER A 30 12.29 2.67 -3.32
N PRO A 31 13.20 3.54 -3.80
CA PRO A 31 13.72 4.65 -3.00
C PRO A 31 12.59 5.49 -2.39
N ALA A 32 12.70 5.84 -1.11
CA ALA A 32 11.63 6.46 -0.34
C ALA A 32 11.23 7.83 -0.91
N GLU A 33 12.21 8.58 -1.39
CA GLU A 33 12.05 9.86 -2.07
C GLU A 33 11.22 9.76 -3.37
N ALA A 34 11.13 8.58 -3.98
CA ALA A 34 10.39 8.37 -5.22
C ALA A 34 8.93 7.96 -4.98
N TRP A 35 8.53 7.58 -3.76
CA TRP A 35 7.21 6.98 -3.51
C TRP A 35 6.06 7.88 -3.96
N ALA A 36 6.09 9.15 -3.59
CA ALA A 36 5.06 10.12 -3.97
C ALA A 36 4.90 10.23 -5.49
N GLU A 37 6.02 10.28 -6.22
CA GLU A 37 6.02 10.33 -7.69
C GLU A 37 5.41 9.05 -8.29
N ARG A 38 5.80 7.87 -7.79
CA ARG A 38 5.30 6.58 -8.28
C ARG A 38 3.81 6.41 -8.03
N LEU A 39 3.32 6.79 -6.85
CA LEU A 39 1.90 6.77 -6.53
C LEU A 39 1.10 7.75 -7.41
N ALA A 40 1.65 8.93 -7.69
CA ALA A 40 1.03 9.88 -8.61
C ALA A 40 0.99 9.35 -10.06
N LEU A 41 1.97 8.56 -10.49
CA LEU A 41 1.92 7.89 -11.80
C LEU A 41 0.81 6.84 -11.87
N LEU A 42 0.64 6.02 -10.82
CA LEU A 42 -0.47 5.06 -10.73
C LEU A 42 -1.82 5.76 -10.80
N GLN A 43 -2.00 6.83 -10.02
CA GLN A 43 -3.24 7.61 -10.04
C GLN A 43 -3.52 8.21 -11.42
N ARG A 44 -2.52 8.79 -12.09
CA ARG A 44 -2.64 9.35 -13.45
C ARG A 44 -2.95 8.30 -14.51
N ALA A 45 -2.50 7.05 -14.30
CA ALA A 45 -2.83 5.92 -15.16
C ALA A 45 -4.25 5.36 -14.93
N GLY A 46 -5.02 5.93 -13.99
CA GLY A 46 -6.41 5.54 -13.72
C GLY A 46 -6.58 4.47 -12.65
N PHE A 47 -5.52 4.08 -11.93
CA PHE A 47 -5.64 3.16 -10.80
C PHE A 47 -6.28 3.87 -9.60
N ASN A 48 -7.11 3.13 -8.86
CA ASN A 48 -7.82 3.63 -7.67
C ASN A 48 -7.42 2.92 -6.38
N ALA A 49 -6.50 1.95 -6.47
CA ALA A 49 -5.95 1.24 -5.34
C ALA A 49 -4.47 0.91 -5.57
N VAL A 50 -3.77 0.65 -4.48
CA VAL A 50 -2.39 0.14 -4.50
C VAL A 50 -2.37 -1.16 -3.71
N ALA A 51 -1.72 -2.17 -4.28
CA ALA A 51 -1.39 -3.41 -3.60
C ALA A 51 0.10 -3.39 -3.23
N SER A 52 0.43 -3.88 -2.04
CA SER A 52 1.81 -4.08 -1.60
C SER A 52 1.85 -5.16 -0.55
N TYR A 53 2.89 -5.99 -0.60
CA TYR A 53 3.29 -6.79 0.56
C TYR A 53 3.89 -5.93 1.68
N ILE A 54 3.89 -6.50 2.89
CA ILE A 54 4.68 -6.07 4.04
C ILE A 54 5.59 -7.25 4.40
N PRO A 55 6.86 -7.25 3.99
CA PRO A 55 7.72 -8.41 4.21
C PRO A 55 8.17 -8.46 5.66
N TRP A 56 7.73 -9.47 6.41
CA TRP A 56 8.10 -9.63 7.83
C TRP A 56 9.62 -9.58 8.06
N LEU A 57 10.38 -10.38 7.29
CA LEU A 57 11.85 -10.43 7.33
C LEU A 57 12.55 -9.09 7.03
N TRP A 58 11.85 -8.16 6.36
CA TRP A 58 12.38 -6.83 6.08
C TRP A 58 12.23 -5.88 7.27
N HIS A 59 11.12 -5.98 8.00
CA HIS A 59 10.80 -5.11 9.13
C HIS A 59 11.35 -5.62 10.45
N GLU A 60 11.45 -6.94 10.65
CA GLU A 60 11.95 -7.56 11.88
C GLU A 60 13.21 -8.36 11.57
N VAL A 61 14.34 -7.67 11.44
CA VAL A 61 15.64 -8.31 11.22
C VAL A 61 16.12 -9.01 12.48
N GLU A 62 15.94 -8.35 13.63
CA GLU A 62 16.20 -8.92 14.94
C GLU A 62 14.86 -9.31 15.59
N PRO A 63 14.73 -10.54 16.11
CA PRO A 63 13.49 -10.99 16.75
C PRO A 63 13.01 -10.04 17.85
N GLY A 64 11.73 -9.68 17.80
CA GLY A 64 11.06 -8.77 18.73
C GLY A 64 11.32 -7.28 18.47
N GLN A 65 12.05 -6.91 17.41
CA GLN A 65 12.43 -5.52 17.12
C GLN A 65 11.99 -5.08 15.71
N PRO A 66 10.68 -4.89 15.46
CA PRO A 66 10.20 -4.41 14.17
C PRO A 66 10.49 -2.91 13.99
N ASP A 67 10.96 -2.54 12.81
CA ASP A 67 10.96 -1.15 12.34
C ASP A 67 9.91 -0.96 11.25
N LEU A 68 8.83 -0.26 11.59
CA LEU A 68 7.74 0.10 10.68
C LEU A 68 7.72 1.61 10.37
N THR A 69 8.68 2.35 10.90
CA THR A 69 8.72 3.83 10.86
C THR A 69 9.91 4.36 10.05
N GLY A 70 10.76 3.44 9.57
CA GLY A 70 11.97 3.76 8.83
C GLY A 70 13.11 4.32 9.68
N GLN A 71 13.11 4.05 10.99
CA GLN A 71 14.17 4.50 11.91
C GLN A 71 15.54 3.95 11.53
N THR A 72 15.56 2.71 11.03
CA THR A 72 16.79 1.97 10.68
C THR A 72 17.06 1.95 9.18
N HIS A 73 16.03 2.17 8.34
CA HIS A 73 16.16 2.29 6.90
C HIS A 73 14.95 3.04 6.30
N PRO A 74 15.12 4.01 5.40
CA PRO A 74 13.99 4.80 4.87
C PRO A 74 12.86 3.94 4.25
N GLN A 75 13.23 2.84 3.59
CA GLN A 75 12.28 1.91 2.96
C GLN A 75 11.57 0.95 3.94
N ARG A 76 11.81 1.09 5.25
CA ARG A 76 11.02 0.42 6.30
C ARG A 76 9.88 1.29 6.83
N ASN A 77 9.77 2.53 6.36
CA ASN A 77 8.67 3.39 6.76
C ASN A 77 7.35 2.95 6.11
N LEU A 78 6.58 2.17 6.86
CA LEU A 78 5.23 1.75 6.52
C LEU A 78 4.16 2.74 7.07
N ALA A 79 4.51 3.51 8.10
CA ALA A 79 3.60 4.38 8.86
C ALA A 79 3.26 5.70 8.16
#